data_AF-A0A165MSB7-F1
#
_entry.id   AF-A0A165MSB7-F1
#
_cell.length_a   1.000
_cell.length_b   1.000
_cell.length_c   1.000
_cell.angle_alpha   90.00
_cell.angle_beta   90.00
_cell.angle_gamma   90.00
#
_symmetry.space_group_name_H-M   'P 1'
#
loop_
_entity.id
_entity.type
_entity.pdbx_description
1 polymer ?
#
loop_
_entity_poly.entity_id
_entity_poly.type
_entity_poly.pdbx_seq_one_letter_code
_entity_poly.pdbx_strand_id
1 'polypeptide(L)'
;MLRTAKHYGVSFAPVQLSQGLKRQMPAFYHLGSPPRTYRVPKIACLVGTHMSTSQRVSGLIHMAKRLDNTAPQPRHNPQRNCACEPCKQDRRDGCKNPHKCAKTARAILDSLSPLTNISSKPPQDNLTLTHRRLEKNRQARLERGKITFNPTVTAKTHLAECFRIFLDPSETSTSPAYRLQAPAPGLNIQDEHLVIY
;
A
#
# COMPACT_ATOMS: atom_id res chain seq x y z
N MET A 1 -4.36 -2.64 -9.63
CA MET A 1 -3.00 -2.93 -9.12
C MET A 1 -2.82 -4.41 -8.79
N LEU A 2 -3.31 -4.96 -7.67
CA LEU A 2 -3.09 -6.38 -7.33
C LEU A 2 -3.67 -7.37 -8.36
N ARG A 3 -4.88 -7.09 -8.87
CA ARG A 3 -5.51 -7.89 -9.94
C ARG A 3 -4.72 -7.85 -11.25
N THR A 4 -4.23 -6.66 -11.61
CA THR A 4 -3.37 -6.42 -12.78
C THR A 4 -2.05 -7.16 -12.65
N ALA A 5 -1.41 -7.08 -11.48
CA ALA A 5 -0.17 -7.79 -11.20
C ALA A 5 -0.34 -9.30 -11.39
N LYS A 6 -1.41 -9.89 -10.83
CA LYS A 6 -1.75 -11.30 -11.07
C LYS A 6 -1.91 -11.64 -12.55
N HIS A 7 -2.57 -10.78 -13.33
CA HIS A 7 -2.78 -11.00 -14.76
C HIS A 7 -1.47 -11.07 -15.55
N TYR A 8 -0.48 -10.24 -15.18
CA TYR A 8 0.84 -10.21 -15.83
C TYR A 8 1.90 -11.08 -15.13
N GLY A 9 1.51 -12.02 -14.27
CA GLY A 9 2.47 -12.89 -13.56
C GLY A 9 3.36 -12.15 -12.55
N VAL A 10 3.03 -10.91 -12.20
CA VAL A 10 3.77 -10.10 -11.22
C VAL A 10 3.22 -10.34 -9.83
N SER A 11 4.10 -10.63 -8.88
CA SER A 11 3.74 -10.91 -7.49
C SER A 11 3.96 -9.70 -6.60
N PHE A 12 2.98 -9.34 -5.79
CA PHE A 12 3.18 -8.37 -4.71
C PHE A 12 3.85 -9.08 -3.53
N ALA A 13 5.16 -8.90 -3.39
CA ALA A 13 5.99 -9.61 -2.45
C ALA A 13 6.94 -8.67 -1.72
N PRO A 14 6.47 -7.69 -0.92
CA PRO A 14 7.35 -6.85 -0.12
C PRO A 14 8.00 -7.66 1.01
N VAL A 15 9.25 -7.36 1.35
CA VAL A 15 9.91 -7.90 2.57
C VAL A 15 9.30 -7.24 3.81
N GLN A 16 9.24 -5.90 3.80
CA GLN A 16 8.67 -5.10 4.88
C GLN A 16 8.05 -3.83 4.32
N LEU A 17 6.91 -3.42 4.90
CA LEU A 17 6.18 -2.22 4.51
C LEU A 17 6.25 -1.15 5.60
N SER A 18 6.53 0.10 5.21
CA SER A 18 6.38 1.25 6.09
C SER A 18 4.92 1.45 6.50
N GLN A 19 4.67 2.10 7.64
CA GLN A 19 3.30 2.45 8.06
C GLN A 19 2.58 3.34 7.04
N GLY A 20 3.32 4.23 6.37
CA GLY A 20 2.78 5.08 5.29
C GLY A 20 2.25 4.23 4.14
N LEU A 21 3.02 3.25 3.67
CA LEU A 21 2.58 2.36 2.60
C LEU A 21 1.41 1.47 3.04
N LYS A 22 1.43 0.92 4.26
CA LYS A 22 0.29 0.14 4.80
C LYS A 22 -1.01 0.93 4.76
N ARG A 23 -0.98 2.24 5.07
CA ARG A 23 -2.15 3.14 4.99
C ARG A 23 -2.64 3.38 3.56
N GLN A 24 -1.73 3.38 2.58
CA GLN A 24 -2.05 3.61 1.17
C GLN A 24 -2.58 2.36 0.46
N MET A 25 -2.42 1.17 1.06
CA MET A 25 -2.91 -0.06 0.49
C MET A 25 -4.44 -0.01 0.23
N PRO A 26 -4.92 -0.69 -0.82
CA PRO A 26 -6.36 -0.86 -1.04
C PRO A 26 -7.00 -1.52 0.19
N ALA A 27 -8.15 -1.02 0.64
CA ALA A 27 -8.87 -1.53 1.81
C ALA A 27 -9.40 -2.97 1.66
N PHE A 28 -9.64 -3.38 0.42
CA PHE A 28 -10.31 -4.63 0.09
C PHE A 28 -9.39 -5.55 -0.71
N TYR A 29 -9.66 -6.86 -0.59
CA TYR A 29 -8.96 -7.92 -1.33
C TYR A 29 -7.45 -7.96 -1.05
N HIS A 30 -7.06 -7.81 0.21
CA HIS A 30 -5.67 -8.00 0.63
C HIS A 30 -5.21 -9.44 0.43
N LEU A 31 -3.93 -9.60 0.10
CA LEU A 31 -3.27 -10.89 0.02
C LEU A 31 -3.20 -11.54 1.41
N GLY A 32 -3.60 -12.81 1.49
CA GLY A 32 -3.62 -13.55 2.75
C GLY A 32 -4.79 -13.22 3.68
N SER A 33 -5.77 -12.40 3.25
CA SER A 33 -7.00 -12.24 4.02
C SER A 33 -7.75 -13.56 4.14
N PRO A 34 -8.32 -13.88 5.32
CA PRO A 34 -9.12 -15.07 5.51
C PRO A 34 -10.25 -15.19 4.47
N PRO A 35 -10.66 -16.41 4.10
CA PRO A 35 -11.85 -16.59 3.29
C PRO A 35 -13.02 -15.85 3.91
N ARG A 36 -13.92 -15.31 3.07
CA ARG A 36 -15.17 -14.66 3.48
C ARG A 36 -15.05 -13.24 4.08
N THR A 37 -13.86 -12.70 4.30
CA THR A 37 -13.66 -11.33 4.81
C THR A 37 -14.43 -10.28 4.00
N TYR A 38 -14.43 -10.42 2.67
CA TYR A 38 -15.01 -9.45 1.74
C TYR A 38 -16.36 -9.89 1.14
N ARG A 39 -17.11 -10.78 1.81
CA ARG A 39 -18.40 -11.24 1.27
C ARG A 39 -19.46 -10.15 1.26
N VAL A 40 -20.13 -9.98 0.12
CA VAL A 40 -21.44 -9.34 0.03
C VAL A 40 -22.45 -10.25 0.76
N PRO A 41 -23.35 -9.73 1.62
CA PRO A 41 -23.77 -8.33 1.81
C PRO A 41 -23.00 -7.54 2.88
N LYS A 42 -22.03 -8.15 3.58
CA LYS A 42 -21.35 -7.55 4.75
C LYS A 42 -20.66 -6.22 4.41
N ILE A 43 -20.03 -6.15 3.24
CA ILE A 43 -19.28 -4.98 2.76
C ILE A 43 -20.08 -4.12 1.76
N ALA A 44 -21.34 -4.46 1.46
CA ALA A 44 -22.08 -3.84 0.36
C ALA A 44 -22.18 -2.31 0.50
N CYS A 45 -22.48 -1.80 1.70
CA CYS A 45 -22.54 -0.36 1.94
C CYS A 45 -21.15 0.30 1.94
N LEU A 46 -20.10 -0.41 2.38
CA LEU A 46 -18.73 0.10 2.29
C LEU A 46 -18.30 0.29 0.84
N VAL A 47 -18.62 -0.67 -0.02
CA VAL A 47 -18.27 -0.66 -1.44
C VAL A 47 -19.20 0.24 -2.27
N GLY A 48 -20.47 0.35 -1.92
CA GLY A 48 -21.45 1.13 -2.68
C GLY A 48 -21.52 2.61 -2.27
N THR A 49 -21.58 2.88 -0.96
CA THR A 49 -21.80 4.23 -0.43
C THR A 49 -20.49 4.89 0.00
N HIS A 50 -19.61 4.13 0.66
CA HIS A 50 -18.39 4.69 1.25
C HIS A 50 -17.13 4.52 0.40
N MET A 51 -17.23 4.11 -0.87
CA MET A 51 -16.03 3.76 -1.65
C MET A 51 -15.04 4.92 -1.76
N SER A 52 -15.52 6.14 -1.95
CA SER A 52 -14.69 7.36 -2.04
C SER A 52 -13.84 7.58 -0.78
N THR A 53 -14.37 7.25 0.40
CA THR A 53 -13.70 7.45 1.69
C THR A 53 -13.06 6.19 2.26
N SER A 54 -13.41 5.00 1.76
CA SER A 54 -12.94 3.70 2.26
C SER A 54 -12.13 2.89 1.24
N GLN A 55 -11.71 3.49 0.13
CA GLN A 55 -10.88 2.84 -0.89
C GLN A 55 -9.56 2.30 -0.34
N ARG A 56 -8.99 2.98 0.65
CA ARG A 56 -7.68 2.68 1.25
C ARG A 56 -7.81 2.26 2.71
N VAL A 57 -6.81 1.55 3.22
CA VAL A 57 -6.74 1.15 4.65
C VAL A 57 -6.85 2.37 5.57
N SER A 58 -6.27 3.52 5.21
CA SER A 58 -6.42 4.78 5.95
C SER A 58 -7.89 5.19 6.15
N GLY A 59 -8.72 5.00 5.12
CA GLY A 59 -10.15 5.26 5.16
C GLY A 59 -10.89 4.37 6.14
N LEU A 60 -10.57 3.07 6.13
CA LEU A 60 -11.12 2.11 7.11
C LEU A 60 -10.70 2.45 8.54
N ILE A 61 -9.45 2.87 8.76
CA ILE A 61 -8.98 3.32 10.09
C ILE A 61 -9.81 4.50 10.56
N HIS A 62 -9.95 5.53 9.72
CA HIS A 62 -10.74 6.71 10.06
C HIS A 62 -12.17 6.32 10.43
N MET A 63 -12.77 5.42 9.65
CA MET A 63 -14.12 4.91 9.88
C MET A 63 -14.25 4.10 11.17
N ALA A 64 -13.24 3.29 11.52
CA ALA A 64 -13.24 2.47 12.73
C ALA A 64 -12.92 3.26 13.99
N LYS A 65 -12.16 4.36 13.89
CA LYS A 65 -11.71 5.18 15.02
C LYS A 65 -12.86 5.74 15.86
N ARG A 66 -14.02 6.01 15.27
CA ARG A 66 -15.20 6.46 16.03
C ARG A 66 -15.74 5.42 17.02
N LEU A 67 -15.39 4.14 16.86
CA LEU A 67 -15.73 3.11 17.85
C LEU A 67 -14.94 3.28 19.16
N ASP A 68 -13.81 3.96 19.11
CA ASP A 68 -12.90 4.11 20.25
C ASP A 68 -13.36 5.24 21.20
N ASN A 69 -14.35 6.05 20.80
CA ASN A 69 -14.97 7.09 21.62
C ASN A 69 -14.00 8.10 22.27
N THR A 70 -12.86 8.34 21.63
CA THR A 70 -11.79 9.21 22.15
C THR A 70 -12.02 10.72 21.90
N ALA A 71 -13.08 11.10 21.20
CA ALA A 71 -13.34 12.50 20.83
C ALA A 71 -14.23 13.22 21.85
N PRO A 72 -14.10 14.56 21.98
CA PRO A 72 -15.06 15.37 22.73
C PRO A 72 -16.46 15.26 22.08
N GLN A 73 -17.49 15.49 22.89
CA GLN A 73 -18.91 15.27 22.58
C GLN A 73 -19.37 15.85 21.22
N PRO A 74 -20.39 15.26 20.57
CA PRO A 74 -21.17 14.10 21.01
C PRO A 74 -20.44 12.77 20.74
N ARG A 75 -20.35 11.93 21.78
CA ARG A 75 -19.76 10.59 21.70
C ARG A 75 -20.53 9.68 20.73
N HIS A 76 -19.82 8.73 20.14
CA HIS A 76 -20.43 7.73 19.27
C HIS A 76 -21.20 6.70 20.10
N ASN A 77 -22.43 6.42 19.67
CA ASN A 77 -23.33 5.47 20.30
C ASN A 77 -23.51 4.24 19.40
N PRO A 78 -23.61 3.02 19.94
CA PRO A 78 -23.70 1.78 19.18
C PRO A 78 -25.09 1.55 18.56
N GLN A 79 -25.61 2.55 17.83
CA GLN A 79 -26.94 2.56 17.23
C GLN A 79 -26.92 3.11 15.81
N ARG A 80 -27.92 2.74 15.00
CA ARG A 80 -28.03 3.13 13.58
C ARG A 80 -28.17 4.64 13.37
N ASN A 81 -28.77 5.33 14.34
CA ASN A 81 -29.15 6.75 14.31
C ASN A 81 -28.26 7.60 15.25
N CYS A 82 -27.01 7.18 15.50
CA CYS A 82 -26.10 7.96 16.34
C CYS A 82 -26.02 9.43 15.90
N ALA A 83 -26.05 10.34 16.88
CA ALA A 83 -26.08 11.79 16.66
C ALA A 83 -24.70 12.43 16.41
N CYS A 84 -23.62 11.63 16.44
CA CYS A 84 -22.30 12.16 16.11
C CYS A 84 -22.21 12.58 14.65
N GLU A 85 -21.44 13.64 14.38
CA GLU A 85 -21.36 14.24 13.05
C GLU A 85 -20.94 13.25 11.96
N PRO A 86 -19.94 12.36 12.16
CA PRO A 86 -19.60 11.35 11.18
C PRO A 86 -20.76 10.41 10.83
N CYS A 87 -21.60 10.04 11.81
CA CYS A 87 -22.76 9.19 11.56
C CYS A 87 -23.90 9.95 10.88
N LYS A 88 -24.07 11.25 11.16
CA LYS A 88 -25.03 12.10 10.43
C LYS A 88 -24.64 12.24 8.97
N GLN A 89 -23.36 12.52 8.70
CA GLN A 89 -22.85 12.67 7.34
C GLN A 89 -23.00 11.36 6.56
N ASP A 90 -22.58 10.24 7.12
CA ASP A 90 -22.76 8.92 6.48
C ASP A 90 -24.22 8.66 6.10
N ARG A 91 -25.19 9.04 6.95
CA ARG A 91 -26.62 8.89 6.65
C ARG A 91 -27.08 9.82 5.53
N ARG A 92 -26.59 11.06 5.47
CA ARG A 92 -26.85 12.00 4.36
C ARG A 92 -26.33 11.44 3.03
N ASP A 93 -25.20 10.74 3.08
CA ASP A 93 -24.60 10.08 1.91
C ASP A 93 -25.32 8.76 1.53
N GLY A 94 -26.36 8.36 2.27
CA GLY A 94 -27.21 7.19 1.96
C GLY A 94 -26.89 5.93 2.79
N CYS A 95 -26.02 6.00 3.79
CA CYS A 95 -25.73 4.86 4.66
C CYS A 95 -26.88 4.59 5.64
N LYS A 96 -27.45 3.38 5.58
CA LYS A 96 -28.56 2.97 6.47
C LYS A 96 -28.14 2.70 7.91
N ASN A 97 -26.87 2.33 8.14
CA ASN A 97 -26.36 2.00 9.47
C ASN A 97 -24.85 2.27 9.59
N PRO A 98 -24.45 3.53 9.89
CA PRO A 98 -23.05 3.92 10.03
C PRO A 98 -22.28 3.12 11.07
N HIS A 99 -22.93 2.76 12.18
CA HIS A 99 -22.31 1.93 13.22
C HIS A 99 -21.93 0.55 12.68
N LYS A 100 -22.81 -0.10 11.90
CA LYS A 100 -22.51 -1.37 11.24
C LYS A 100 -21.32 -1.24 10.28
N CYS A 101 -21.27 -0.17 9.48
CA CYS A 101 -20.13 0.09 8.59
C CYS A 101 -18.82 0.23 9.36
N ALA A 102 -18.82 0.97 10.48
CA ALA A 102 -17.65 1.11 11.35
C ALA A 102 -17.19 -0.24 11.94
N LYS A 103 -18.12 -1.09 12.42
CA LYS A 103 -17.77 -2.44 12.89
C LYS A 103 -17.21 -3.32 11.77
N THR A 104 -17.79 -3.24 10.56
CA THR A 104 -17.26 -3.98 9.41
C THR A 104 -15.86 -3.50 9.03
N ALA A 105 -15.60 -2.19 9.05
CA ALA A 105 -14.28 -1.63 8.80
C ALA A 105 -13.25 -2.14 9.81
N ARG A 106 -13.59 -2.13 11.12
CA ARG A 106 -12.74 -2.72 12.17
C ARG A 106 -12.46 -4.19 11.92
N ALA A 107 -13.48 -4.99 11.62
CA ALA A 107 -13.32 -6.42 11.34
C ALA A 107 -12.42 -6.70 10.12
N ILE A 108 -12.42 -5.83 9.10
CA ILE A 108 -11.50 -5.95 7.97
C ILE A 108 -10.07 -5.64 8.43
N LEU A 109 -9.86 -4.56 9.18
CA LEU A 109 -8.54 -4.18 9.71
C LEU A 109 -7.93 -5.27 10.59
N ASP A 110 -8.74 -5.90 11.44
CA ASP A 110 -8.31 -6.95 12.35
C ASP A 110 -7.97 -8.26 11.59
N SER A 111 -8.53 -8.45 10.39
CA SER A 111 -8.23 -9.60 9.53
C SER A 111 -6.96 -9.46 8.68
N LEU A 112 -6.30 -8.29 8.73
CA LEU A 112 -5.07 -8.05 7.97
C LEU A 112 -3.90 -8.84 8.56
N SER A 113 -3.12 -9.46 7.67
CA SER A 113 -1.90 -10.18 8.04
C SER A 113 -0.87 -9.25 8.69
N PRO A 114 0.05 -9.74 9.54
CA PRO A 114 1.06 -8.90 10.19
C PRO A 114 1.88 -8.02 9.23
N LEU A 115 2.13 -8.49 8.01
CA LEU A 115 2.83 -7.73 6.98
C LEU A 115 2.09 -6.44 6.57
N THR A 116 0.76 -6.48 6.52
CA THR A 116 -0.09 -5.39 6.02
C THR A 116 -0.83 -4.66 7.14
N ASN A 117 -0.93 -5.27 8.32
CA ASN A 117 -1.57 -4.70 9.50
C ASN A 117 -0.77 -3.51 10.05
N ILE A 118 -1.43 -2.40 10.29
CA ILE A 118 -0.79 -1.15 10.76
C ILE A 118 -0.37 -1.23 12.23
N SER A 119 -1.08 -2.01 13.03
CA SER A 119 -0.75 -2.23 14.45
C SER A 119 0.44 -3.17 14.61
N SER A 120 0.81 -3.93 13.57
CA SER A 120 1.99 -4.78 13.57
C SER A 120 3.27 -3.94 13.52
N LYS A 121 4.12 -4.14 14.54
CA LYS A 121 5.47 -3.62 14.64
C LYS A 121 6.45 -4.79 14.41
N PRO A 122 6.98 -4.96 13.19
CA PRO A 122 8.01 -5.98 12.97
C PRO A 122 9.27 -5.62 13.78
N PRO A 123 10.13 -6.62 14.10
CA PRO A 123 11.43 -6.38 14.70
C PRO A 123 12.24 -5.36 13.90
N GLN A 124 13.02 -4.52 14.59
CA GLN A 124 13.91 -3.57 13.91
C GLN A 124 15.09 -4.32 13.32
N ASP A 125 15.27 -4.22 12.00
CA ASP A 125 16.38 -4.84 11.27
C ASP A 125 17.70 -4.06 11.40
N ASN A 126 17.62 -2.78 11.80
CA ASN A 126 18.74 -1.83 11.87
C ASN A 126 19.56 -1.72 10.57
N LEU A 127 18.96 -2.07 9.42
CA LEU A 127 19.62 -2.05 8.11
C LEU A 127 19.59 -0.68 7.45
N THR A 128 18.63 0.17 7.83
CA THR A 128 18.51 1.50 7.25
C THR A 128 19.66 2.39 7.72
N LEU A 129 20.37 3.04 6.78
CA LEU A 129 21.36 4.05 7.13
C LEU A 129 20.77 5.18 7.98
N THR A 130 21.53 5.62 8.98
CA THR A 130 21.15 6.77 9.82
C THR A 130 21.15 8.07 9.00
N HIS A 131 20.45 9.10 9.48
CA HIS A 131 20.41 10.42 8.84
C HIS A 131 21.81 10.95 8.51
N ARG A 132 22.74 10.84 9.47
CA ARG A 132 24.14 11.26 9.27
C ARG A 132 24.83 10.50 8.14
N ARG A 133 24.62 9.19 8.01
CA ARG A 133 25.19 8.37 6.93
C ARG A 133 24.56 8.69 5.58
N LEU A 134 23.25 8.95 5.55
CA LEU A 134 22.56 9.42 4.35
C LEU A 134 23.07 10.79 3.89
N GLU A 135 23.32 11.72 4.82
CA GLU A 135 23.89 13.03 4.50
C GLU A 135 25.30 12.90 3.93
N LYS A 136 26.14 12.07 4.56
CA LYS A 136 27.49 11.79 4.04
C LYS A 136 27.44 11.18 2.63
N ASN A 137 26.46 10.31 2.35
CA ASN A 137 26.26 9.77 1.00
C ASN A 137 25.82 10.85 0.00
N ARG A 138 25.02 11.83 0.39
CA ARG A 138 24.65 12.96 -0.49
C ARG A 138 25.88 13.79 -0.83
N GLN A 139 26.70 14.12 0.16
CA GLN A 139 27.94 14.86 -0.07
C GLN A 139 28.92 14.06 -0.95
N ALA A 140 29.11 12.77 -0.66
CA ALA A 140 29.97 11.90 -1.46
C ALA A 140 29.49 11.79 -2.93
N ARG A 141 28.19 11.89 -3.21
CA ARG A 141 27.69 11.96 -4.60
C ARG A 141 28.15 13.22 -5.32
N LEU A 142 28.12 14.37 -4.65
CA LEU A 142 28.57 15.65 -5.21
C LEU A 142 30.08 15.65 -5.47
N GLU A 143 30.84 15.06 -4.55
CA GLU A 143 32.31 15.01 -4.60
C GLU A 143 32.87 13.81 -5.39
N ARG A 144 32.00 12.98 -5.98
CA ARG A 144 32.37 11.69 -6.61
C ARG A 144 33.19 10.77 -5.69
N GLY A 145 32.92 10.85 -4.39
CA GLY A 145 33.54 10.05 -3.34
C GLY A 145 32.88 8.68 -3.12
N LYS A 146 33.39 7.94 -2.13
CA LYS A 146 32.87 6.62 -1.76
C LYS A 146 31.48 6.73 -1.12
N ILE A 147 30.51 6.01 -1.69
CA ILE A 147 29.12 5.94 -1.19
C ILE A 147 28.95 4.66 -0.36
N THR A 148 28.36 4.78 0.83
CA THR A 148 27.98 3.62 1.64
C THR A 148 26.67 3.04 1.11
N PHE A 149 26.65 1.76 0.74
CA PHE A 149 25.42 1.10 0.34
C PHE A 149 24.36 1.12 1.46
N ASN A 150 23.10 1.33 1.09
CA ASN A 150 21.98 1.33 2.04
C ASN A 150 21.20 0.01 1.92
N PRO A 151 21.40 -0.98 2.81
CA PRO A 151 20.77 -2.29 2.72
C PRO A 151 19.32 -2.32 3.22
N THR A 152 18.60 -1.19 3.16
CA THR A 152 17.21 -1.12 3.62
C THR A 152 16.31 -2.07 2.83
N VAL A 153 15.68 -3.02 3.54
CA VAL A 153 14.71 -3.95 2.94
C VAL A 153 13.25 -3.51 3.11
N THR A 154 13.04 -2.43 3.89
CA THR A 154 11.72 -1.81 4.06
C THR A 154 11.39 -0.95 2.85
N ALA A 155 10.29 -1.26 2.16
CA ALA A 155 9.70 -0.38 1.17
C ALA A 155 9.08 0.85 1.87
N LYS A 156 9.47 2.05 1.45
CA LYS A 156 9.08 3.31 2.13
C LYS A 156 8.33 4.27 1.23
N THR A 157 8.60 4.23 -0.07
CA THR A 157 8.27 5.29 -1.02
C THR A 157 7.03 4.96 -1.84
N HIS A 158 7.06 3.90 -2.67
CA HIS A 158 5.93 3.59 -3.55
C HIS A 158 5.53 2.11 -3.53
N LEU A 159 4.22 1.82 -3.61
CA LEU A 159 3.72 0.43 -3.68
C LEU A 159 4.26 -0.33 -4.90
N ALA A 160 4.67 0.37 -5.96
CA ALA A 160 5.28 -0.25 -7.15
C ALA A 160 6.58 -1.02 -6.81
N GLU A 161 7.35 -0.57 -5.81
CA GLU A 161 8.60 -1.22 -5.39
C GLU A 161 8.37 -2.58 -4.72
N CYS A 162 7.11 -2.88 -4.37
CA CYS A 162 6.74 -4.12 -3.68
C CYS A 162 6.39 -5.23 -4.67
N PHE A 163 6.41 -4.97 -5.98
CA PHE A 163 6.12 -5.95 -7.01
C PHE A 163 7.41 -6.61 -7.51
N ARG A 164 7.39 -7.94 -7.63
CA ARG A 164 8.50 -8.77 -8.08
C ARG A 164 8.02 -9.73 -9.15
N ILE A 165 8.85 -9.94 -10.15
CA ILE A 165 8.65 -10.98 -11.17
C ILE A 165 9.52 -12.16 -10.73
N PHE A 166 8.89 -13.32 -10.61
CA PHE A 166 9.60 -14.57 -10.37
C PHE A 166 9.51 -15.36 -11.68
N LEU A 167 10.67 -15.77 -12.20
CA LEU A 167 10.78 -16.58 -13.41
C LEU A 167 11.26 -17.96 -13.00
N ASP A 168 10.75 -19.00 -13.66
CA ASP A 168 11.34 -20.32 -13.56
C ASP A 168 12.67 -20.33 -14.32
N PRO A 169 13.80 -20.65 -13.66
CA PRO A 169 15.10 -20.71 -14.32
C PRO A 169 15.13 -21.67 -15.52
N SER A 170 14.27 -22.69 -15.54
CA SER A 170 14.15 -23.64 -16.65
C SER A 170 13.45 -23.06 -17.89
N GLU A 171 12.68 -21.98 -17.72
CA GLU A 171 11.98 -21.27 -18.79
C GLU A 171 12.73 -20.02 -19.26
N THR A 172 13.81 -19.64 -18.57
CA THR A 172 14.63 -18.49 -18.96
C THR A 172 15.67 -18.87 -20.01
N SER A 173 15.76 -18.07 -21.07
CA SER A 173 16.86 -18.19 -22.04
C SER A 173 18.21 -18.01 -21.34
N THR A 174 19.11 -18.97 -21.55
CA THR A 174 20.51 -18.87 -21.11
C THR A 174 21.34 -17.94 -22.00
N SER A 175 20.80 -17.55 -23.16
CA SER A 175 21.44 -16.56 -24.01
C SER A 175 21.42 -15.21 -23.30
N PRO A 176 22.59 -14.57 -23.09
CA PRO A 176 22.63 -13.24 -22.50
C PRO A 176 21.78 -12.29 -23.33
N ALA A 177 21.06 -11.39 -22.66
CA ALA A 177 20.36 -10.30 -23.34
C ALA A 177 21.39 -9.51 -24.15
N TYR A 178 21.38 -9.69 -25.47
CA TYR A 178 22.19 -8.87 -26.35
C TYR A 178 21.65 -7.44 -26.22
N ARG A 179 22.49 -6.52 -25.76
CA ARG A 179 22.22 -5.10 -25.95
C ARG A 179 22.02 -4.95 -27.46
N LEU A 180 20.83 -4.54 -27.90
CA LEU A 180 20.58 -4.23 -29.30
C LEU A 180 21.77 -3.39 -29.76
N GLN A 181 22.45 -3.83 -30.83
CA GLN A 181 23.50 -3.02 -31.43
C GLN A 181 22.90 -1.63 -31.62
N ALA A 182 23.59 -0.59 -31.15
CA ALA A 182 23.17 0.77 -31.44
C ALA A 182 22.85 0.81 -32.94
N PRO A 183 21.70 1.39 -33.35
CA PRO A 183 21.35 1.44 -34.76
C PRO A 183 22.55 1.95 -35.54
N ALA A 184 22.82 1.35 -36.70
CA ALA A 184 23.93 1.75 -37.54
C ALA A 184 23.95 3.29 -37.64
N PRO A 185 25.11 3.95 -37.52
CA PRO A 185 25.18 5.41 -37.55
C PRO A 185 24.42 5.92 -38.77
N GLY A 186 23.34 6.67 -38.54
CA GLY A 186 22.44 7.17 -39.59
C GLY A 186 20.96 6.80 -39.46
N LEU A 187 20.53 5.95 -38.53
CA LEU A 187 19.10 5.78 -38.25
C LEU A 187 18.60 6.78 -37.21
N ASN A 188 17.89 7.80 -37.66
CA ASN A 188 17.22 8.78 -36.80
C ASN A 188 15.91 8.15 -36.29
N ILE A 189 15.91 7.64 -35.06
CA ILE A 189 14.69 7.20 -34.39
C ILE A 189 14.08 8.45 -33.76
N GLN A 190 12.90 8.85 -34.23
CA GLN A 190 12.14 9.93 -33.63
C GLN A 190 11.68 9.48 -32.24
N ASP A 191 12.23 10.11 -31.20
CA ASP A 191 11.79 10.11 -29.81
C ASP A 191 12.21 8.96 -28.86
N GLU A 192 13.51 8.77 -28.64
CA GLU A 192 13.99 8.29 -27.33
C GLU A 192 14.93 9.32 -26.69
N HIS A 193 14.35 10.29 -25.98
CA HIS A 193 15.06 11.11 -25.01
C HIS A 193 15.42 10.27 -23.77
N LEU A 194 16.46 9.45 -23.87
CA LEU A 194 17.12 8.82 -22.73
C LEU A 194 18.25 9.73 -22.25
N VAL A 195 17.94 10.63 -21.32
CA VAL A 195 18.96 11.35 -20.54
C VAL A 195 19.36 10.46 -19.36
N ILE A 196 20.55 9.86 -19.45
CA ILE A 196 21.18 9.14 -18.35
C ILE A 196 22.18 10.09 -17.69
N TYR A 197 21.95 10.41 -16.41
CA TYR A 197 22.91 11.11 -15.54
C TYR A 197 23.90 10.14 -14.90
#